data_AF-A0A7W6RJ76-F1
#
_entry.id   AF-A0A7W6RJ76-F1
#
_cell.length_a   1.000
_cell.length_b   1.000
_cell.length_c   1.000
_cell.angle_alpha   90.00
_cell.angle_beta   90.00
_cell.angle_gamma   90.00
#
_symmetry.space_group_name_H-M   'P 1'
#
loop_
_entity.id
_entity.type
_entity.pdbx_description
1 polymer ?
#
loop_
_entity_poly.entity_id
_entity_poly.type
_entity_poly.pdbx_seq_one_letter_code
_entity_poly.pdbx_strand_id
1 'polypeptide(L)'
;MKKLLLVPVLTLAGSLCAMAAQEVAKSPPAAPYQQVSKLVKLPDFLPGMGQLFVDPTTLPAGPFLAYDHDGKLVSTIYMLPTKDLNPDKSFDNLAAPGGNVDHVDVYYNAGHPGVEEPHVHVVLWHVAAAGEASVAK
;
A
#
# COMPACT_ATOMS: atom_id res chain seq x y z
N MET A 1 -2.67 48.12 38.20
CA MET A 1 -1.82 47.35 37.26
C MET A 1 -2.24 45.88 37.34
N LYS A 2 -3.04 45.39 36.39
CA LYS A 2 -3.53 44.00 36.35
C LYS A 2 -2.57 43.18 35.48
N LYS A 3 -1.87 42.22 36.09
CA LYS A 3 -0.99 41.27 35.37
C LYS A 3 -1.87 40.25 34.66
N LEU A 4 -1.81 40.23 33.32
CA LEU A 4 -2.47 39.23 32.50
C LEU A 4 -1.57 37.98 32.44
N LEU A 5 -2.04 36.87 32.99
CA LEU A 5 -1.40 35.55 32.86
C LEU A 5 -1.78 34.99 31.48
N LEU A 6 -0.76 34.75 30.64
CA LEU A 6 -0.92 34.05 29.37
C LEU A 6 -0.87 32.53 29.65
N VAL A 7 -1.96 31.82 29.39
CA VAL A 7 -1.99 30.35 29.39
C VAL A 7 -1.67 29.88 27.97
N PRO A 8 -0.65 29.03 27.74
CA PRO A 8 -0.40 28.48 26.42
C PRO A 8 -1.44 27.41 26.14
N VAL A 9 -2.28 27.65 25.12
CA VAL A 9 -3.17 26.64 24.55
C VAL A 9 -2.30 25.68 23.74
N LEU A 10 -2.16 24.45 24.24
CA LEU A 10 -1.46 23.37 23.55
C LEU A 10 -2.33 22.89 22.37
N THR A 11 -1.87 23.16 21.14
CA THR A 11 -2.58 22.83 19.90
C THR A 11 -2.50 21.33 19.59
N LEU A 12 -3.54 20.59 19.96
CA LEU A 12 -3.67 19.14 19.71
C LEU A 12 -4.18 18.80 18.29
N ALA A 13 -3.79 19.57 17.27
CA ALA A 13 -4.35 19.45 15.91
C ALA A 13 -3.52 18.58 14.94
N GLY A 14 -2.30 18.20 15.31
CA GLY A 14 -1.38 17.49 14.41
C GLY A 14 -1.45 15.96 14.43
N SER A 15 -2.14 15.34 15.40
CA SER A 15 -1.96 13.91 15.67
C SER A 15 -2.74 12.96 14.74
N LEU A 16 -3.81 13.40 14.09
CA LEU A 16 -4.72 12.48 13.36
C LEU A 16 -4.12 11.92 12.05
N CYS A 17 -3.37 12.73 11.29
CA CYS A 17 -2.77 12.26 10.04
C CYS A 17 -1.62 11.26 10.25
N ALA A 18 -0.89 11.38 11.36
CA ALA A 18 0.19 10.45 11.68
C ALA A 18 -0.33 9.05 12.05
N MET A 19 -1.53 8.95 12.64
CA MET A 19 -2.12 7.68 13.07
C MET A 19 -2.50 6.79 11.90
N ALA A 20 -3.13 7.33 10.85
CA ALA A 20 -3.56 6.54 9.70
C ALA A 20 -2.38 5.86 8.96
N ALA A 21 -1.27 6.59 8.75
CA ALA A 21 -0.06 6.01 8.17
C ALA A 21 0.60 4.93 9.05
N GLN A 22 0.33 4.95 10.35
CA GLN A 22 0.85 4.00 11.31
C GLN A 22 0.09 2.66 11.28
N GLU A 23 -1.18 2.67 10.85
CA GLU A 23 -2.05 1.49 10.86
C GLU A 23 -1.62 0.41 9.85
N VAL A 24 -0.98 0.80 8.75
CA VAL A 24 -0.50 -0.14 7.72
C VAL A 24 1.00 -0.42 7.81
N ALA A 25 1.73 0.23 8.72
CA ALA A 25 3.19 0.17 8.76
C ALA A 25 3.76 -1.22 9.12
N LYS A 26 2.96 -2.07 9.76
CA LYS A 26 3.34 -3.40 10.25
C LYS A 26 2.31 -4.46 9.87
N SER A 27 2.79 -5.64 9.48
CA SER A 27 1.96 -6.82 9.23
C SER A 27 1.59 -7.54 10.55
N PRO A 28 0.38 -8.12 10.66
CA PRO A 28 -0.70 -8.02 9.68
C PRO A 28 -1.42 -6.66 9.81
N PRO A 29 -1.84 -6.05 8.68
CA PRO A 29 -2.72 -4.89 8.73
C PRO A 29 -4.06 -5.25 9.36
N ALA A 30 -4.73 -4.26 9.95
CA ALA A 30 -6.07 -4.43 10.51
C ALA A 30 -7.11 -4.77 9.43
N ALA A 31 -8.30 -5.25 9.83
CA ALA A 31 -9.41 -5.42 8.90
C ALA A 31 -9.70 -4.09 8.15
N PRO A 32 -10.07 -4.13 6.86
CA PRO A 32 -10.60 -5.29 6.11
C PRO A 32 -9.55 -6.11 5.35
N TYR A 33 -8.25 -5.84 5.52
CA TYR A 33 -7.20 -6.51 4.75
C TYR A 33 -7.12 -8.01 5.04
N GLN A 34 -6.95 -8.80 3.98
CA GLN A 34 -6.75 -10.24 4.02
C GLN A 34 -5.47 -10.62 3.26
N GLN A 35 -4.76 -11.62 3.77
CA GLN A 35 -3.56 -12.12 3.11
C GLN A 35 -3.92 -12.78 1.77
N VAL A 36 -3.25 -12.39 0.69
CA VAL A 36 -3.58 -12.81 -0.68
C VAL A 36 -3.49 -14.34 -0.86
N SER A 37 -2.52 -15.00 -0.21
CA SER A 37 -2.38 -16.47 -0.25
C SER A 37 -3.57 -17.24 0.33
N LYS A 38 -4.45 -16.58 1.09
CA LYS A 38 -5.71 -17.16 1.59
C LYS A 38 -6.86 -16.98 0.61
N LEU A 39 -6.73 -16.05 -0.35
CA LEU A 39 -7.73 -15.74 -1.38
C LEU A 39 -7.49 -16.53 -2.66
N VAL A 40 -6.21 -16.74 -3.02
CA VAL A 40 -5.77 -17.45 -4.23
C VAL A 40 -4.64 -18.40 -3.90
N LYS A 41 -4.44 -19.44 -4.73
CA LYS A 41 -3.39 -20.47 -4.54
C LYS A 41 -2.00 -19.91 -4.89
N LEU A 42 -1.47 -19.05 -4.03
CA LEU A 42 -0.13 -18.46 -4.11
C LEU A 42 0.63 -18.73 -2.80
N PRO A 43 1.98 -18.72 -2.81
CA PRO A 43 2.76 -18.79 -1.58
C PRO A 43 2.49 -17.58 -0.68
N ASP A 44 2.78 -17.72 0.61
CA ASP A 44 2.62 -16.64 1.59
C ASP A 44 3.53 -15.44 1.32
N PHE A 45 4.68 -15.68 0.69
CA PHE A 45 5.65 -14.65 0.32
C PHE A 45 6.01 -14.81 -1.16
N LEU A 46 5.96 -13.71 -1.90
CA LEU A 46 6.28 -13.66 -3.32
C LEU A 46 7.63 -12.94 -3.52
N PRO A 47 8.67 -13.63 -4.03
CA PRO A 47 9.94 -12.98 -4.34
C PRO A 47 9.74 -11.77 -5.27
N GLY A 48 10.28 -10.63 -4.87
CA GLY A 48 10.12 -9.32 -5.53
C GLY A 48 8.92 -8.50 -5.06
N MET A 49 7.99 -9.06 -4.28
CA MET A 49 6.79 -8.36 -3.81
C MET A 49 6.55 -8.47 -2.30
N GLY A 50 6.99 -9.55 -1.67
CA GLY A 50 6.84 -9.80 -0.24
C GLY A 50 5.55 -10.54 0.13
N GLN A 51 5.15 -10.45 1.39
CA GLN A 51 3.86 -10.93 1.86
C GLN A 51 2.77 -9.92 1.50
N LEU A 52 1.78 -10.34 0.72
CA LEU A 52 0.73 -9.45 0.23
C LEU A 52 -0.57 -9.53 1.04
N PHE A 53 -1.16 -8.36 1.29
CA PHE A 53 -2.50 -8.20 1.85
C PHE A 53 -3.34 -7.27 0.97
N VAL A 54 -4.65 -7.50 0.91
CA VAL A 54 -5.59 -6.68 0.13
C VAL A 54 -6.96 -6.70 0.80
N ASP A 55 -7.72 -5.60 0.67
CA ASP A 55 -9.16 -5.64 0.92
C ASP A 55 -9.83 -6.37 -0.27
N PRO A 56 -10.48 -7.53 -0.07
CA PRO A 56 -11.06 -8.27 -1.20
C PRO A 56 -12.10 -7.48 -2.00
N THR A 57 -12.70 -6.43 -1.42
CA THR A 57 -13.70 -5.58 -2.09
C THR A 57 -13.08 -4.62 -3.10
N THR A 58 -11.75 -4.45 -3.09
CA THR A 58 -11.04 -3.56 -4.02
C THR A 58 -10.35 -4.32 -5.17
N LEU A 59 -10.49 -5.64 -5.20
CA LEU A 59 -9.98 -6.47 -6.30
C LEU A 59 -10.69 -6.16 -7.63
N PRO A 60 -9.98 -6.25 -8.78
CA PRO A 60 -8.58 -6.68 -8.91
C PRO A 60 -7.56 -5.55 -8.71
N ALA A 61 -7.98 -4.29 -8.61
CA ALA A 61 -7.07 -3.14 -8.64
C ALA A 61 -6.22 -2.97 -7.37
N GLY A 62 -6.78 -3.28 -6.19
CA GLY A 62 -6.12 -3.08 -4.90
C GLY A 62 -6.45 -1.72 -4.26
N PRO A 63 -5.58 -1.18 -3.39
CA PRO A 63 -4.15 -1.49 -3.29
C PRO A 63 -3.84 -2.81 -2.58
N PHE A 64 -2.74 -3.43 -3.01
CA PHE A 64 -2.07 -4.51 -2.30
C PHE A 64 -0.98 -3.93 -1.39
N LEU A 65 -0.98 -4.30 -0.12
CA LEU A 65 0.06 -3.96 0.85
C LEU A 65 1.10 -5.07 0.87
N ALA A 66 2.35 -4.70 0.64
CA ALA A 66 3.49 -5.60 0.52
C ALA A 66 4.43 -5.44 1.72
N TYR A 67 4.69 -6.53 2.43
CA TYR A 67 5.54 -6.57 3.62
C TYR A 67 6.76 -7.46 3.42
N ASP A 68 7.89 -7.07 4.01
CA ASP A 68 9.07 -7.95 4.10
C ASP A 68 8.89 -9.05 5.17
N HIS A 69 9.93 -9.88 5.33
CA HIS A 69 9.98 -10.95 6.33
C HIS A 69 9.88 -10.46 7.79
N ASP A 70 10.24 -9.19 8.05
CA ASP A 70 10.12 -8.57 9.38
C ASP A 70 8.75 -7.91 9.60
N GLY A 71 7.84 -8.10 8.62
CA GLY A 71 6.50 -7.54 8.62
C GLY A 71 6.50 -6.03 8.47
N LYS A 72 7.56 -5.40 7.96
CA LYS A 72 7.60 -3.96 7.69
C LYS A 72 6.95 -3.68 6.34
N LEU A 73 6.14 -2.63 6.24
CA LEU A 73 5.58 -2.20 4.96
C LEU A 73 6.71 -1.75 4.02
N VAL A 74 6.77 -2.37 2.84
CA VAL A 74 7.78 -2.12 1.81
C VAL A 74 7.19 -1.37 0.63
N SER A 75 6.00 -1.78 0.16
CA SER A 75 5.34 -1.11 -0.96
C SER A 75 3.82 -1.21 -0.89
N THR A 76 3.16 -0.29 -1.57
CA THR A 76 1.74 -0.35 -1.93
C THR A 76 1.64 -0.52 -3.45
N ILE A 77 0.89 -1.52 -3.93
CA ILE A 77 0.86 -1.90 -5.34
C ILE A 77 -0.57 -1.81 -5.87
N TYR A 78 -0.78 -1.12 -6.99
CA TYR A 78 -2.02 -1.18 -7.75
C TYR A 78 -1.82 -2.03 -9.00
N MET A 79 -2.77 -2.91 -9.28
CA MET A 79 -2.76 -3.78 -10.47
C MET A 79 -3.86 -3.33 -11.43
N LEU A 80 -3.53 -2.46 -12.38
CA LEU A 80 -4.51 -1.80 -13.25
C LEU A 80 -4.60 -2.53 -14.60
N PRO A 81 -5.73 -3.20 -14.94
CA PRO A 81 -5.85 -3.89 -16.22
C PRO A 81 -5.60 -2.95 -17.40
N THR A 82 -4.70 -3.32 -18.30
CA THR A 82 -4.33 -2.49 -19.45
C THR A 82 -5.52 -2.21 -20.37
N LYS A 83 -6.43 -3.18 -20.52
CA LYS A 83 -7.67 -3.02 -21.29
C LYS A 83 -8.59 -1.91 -20.75
N ASP A 84 -8.49 -1.63 -19.46
CA ASP A 84 -9.32 -0.66 -18.75
C ASP A 84 -8.66 0.73 -18.68
N LEU A 85 -7.40 0.87 -19.09
CA LEU A 85 -6.71 2.15 -19.25
C LEU A 85 -7.02 2.74 -20.63
N ASN A 86 -8.22 3.31 -20.78
CA ASN A 86 -8.73 3.81 -22.06
C ASN A 86 -9.58 5.09 -21.86
N PRO A 87 -9.99 5.81 -22.93
CA PRO A 87 -10.72 7.08 -22.79
C PRO A 87 -12.07 6.99 -22.05
N ASP A 88 -12.68 5.81 -21.98
CA ASP A 88 -14.01 5.60 -21.39
C ASP A 88 -13.95 5.14 -19.93
N LYS A 89 -12.75 4.84 -19.41
CA LYS A 89 -12.57 4.34 -18.05
C LYS A 89 -11.35 4.94 -17.36
N SER A 90 -11.61 5.49 -16.18
CA SER A 90 -10.60 6.03 -15.27
C SER A 90 -10.55 5.21 -13.98
N PHE A 91 -9.37 5.16 -13.37
CA PHE A 91 -9.18 4.63 -12.02
C PHE A 91 -9.07 5.80 -11.04
N ASP A 92 -10.21 6.36 -10.68
CA ASP A 92 -10.27 7.53 -9.79
C ASP A 92 -10.38 7.11 -8.32
N ASN A 93 -9.78 7.91 -7.44
CA ASN A 93 -9.92 7.77 -5.98
C ASN A 93 -9.54 6.39 -5.44
N LEU A 94 -8.54 5.73 -6.03
CA LEU A 94 -7.95 4.52 -5.46
C LEU A 94 -7.48 4.81 -4.04
N ALA A 95 -7.77 3.90 -3.11
CA ALA A 95 -7.42 4.07 -1.71
C ALA A 95 -5.90 4.18 -1.55
N ALA A 96 -5.42 5.17 -0.79
CA ALA A 96 -4.01 5.36 -0.44
C ALA A 96 -3.87 5.21 1.09
N PRO A 97 -3.59 3.99 1.60
CA PRO A 97 -3.73 3.67 3.02
C PRO A 97 -2.71 4.36 3.94
N GLY A 98 -1.70 5.00 3.36
CA GLY A 98 -0.68 5.76 4.06
C GLY A 98 0.72 5.23 3.79
N GLY A 99 1.67 5.61 4.66
CA GLY A 99 3.09 5.36 4.46
C GLY A 99 3.77 6.47 3.66
N ASN A 100 4.99 6.84 4.05
CA ASN A 100 5.80 7.76 3.26
C ASN A 100 6.20 7.07 1.97
N VAL A 101 6.03 7.73 0.83
CA VAL A 101 6.47 7.22 -0.47
C VAL A 101 7.85 7.80 -0.77
N ASP A 102 8.83 6.94 -1.01
CA ASP A 102 10.18 7.32 -1.42
C ASP A 102 10.23 7.53 -2.94
N HIS A 103 9.76 6.54 -3.70
CA HIS A 103 9.69 6.60 -5.17
C HIS A 103 8.55 5.71 -5.69
N VAL A 104 8.31 5.79 -7.00
CA VAL A 104 7.24 5.06 -7.69
C VAL A 104 7.80 4.39 -8.93
N ASP A 105 7.49 3.10 -9.08
CA ASP A 105 7.72 2.37 -10.32
C ASP A 105 6.41 2.09 -11.04
N VAL A 106 6.47 2.09 -12.37
CA VAL A 106 5.34 1.74 -13.22
C VAL A 106 5.81 0.78 -14.30
N TYR A 107 5.28 -0.44 -14.31
CA TYR A 107 5.67 -1.45 -15.29
C TYR A 107 4.53 -2.37 -15.70
N TYR A 108 4.64 -2.92 -16.90
CA TYR A 108 3.71 -3.89 -17.44
C TYR A 108 3.93 -5.28 -16.83
N ASN A 109 2.84 -5.97 -16.54
CA ASN A 109 2.79 -7.38 -16.21
C ASN A 109 1.89 -8.11 -17.23
N ALA A 110 2.36 -9.23 -17.76
CA ALA A 110 1.62 -10.01 -18.75
C ALA A 110 0.40 -10.76 -18.19
N GLY A 111 0.24 -10.80 -16.87
CA GLY A 111 -0.73 -11.62 -16.17
C GLY A 111 -0.08 -12.80 -15.46
N HIS A 112 -0.71 -13.29 -14.40
CA HIS A 112 -0.23 -14.42 -13.60
C HIS A 112 -1.41 -15.13 -12.92
N PRO A 113 -1.23 -16.34 -12.34
CA PRO A 113 -2.28 -16.98 -11.55
C PRO A 113 -2.84 -16.03 -10.49
N GLY A 114 -4.16 -15.84 -10.50
CA GLY A 114 -4.88 -14.89 -9.64
C GLY A 114 -5.25 -13.56 -10.31
N VAL A 115 -4.47 -13.07 -11.28
CA VAL A 115 -4.78 -11.89 -12.11
C VAL A 115 -4.27 -12.16 -13.53
N GLU A 116 -5.08 -12.88 -14.32
CA GLU A 116 -4.63 -13.49 -15.58
C GLU A 116 -4.47 -12.49 -16.73
N GLU A 117 -5.21 -11.39 -16.72
CA GLU A 117 -5.15 -10.40 -17.80
C GLU A 117 -3.92 -9.49 -17.68
N PRO A 118 -3.37 -8.99 -18.79
CA PRO A 118 -2.31 -8.00 -18.76
C PRO A 118 -2.69 -6.73 -18.00
N HIS A 119 -1.83 -6.32 -17.08
CA HIS A 119 -2.07 -5.20 -16.19
C HIS A 119 -0.79 -4.40 -15.94
N VAL A 120 -0.93 -3.17 -15.48
CA VAL A 120 0.18 -2.31 -15.06
C VAL A 120 0.29 -2.39 -13.55
N HIS A 121 1.49 -2.64 -13.05
CA HIS A 121 1.83 -2.41 -11.66
C HIS A 121 2.20 -0.95 -11.49
N VAL A 122 1.48 -0.24 -10.61
CA VAL A 122 1.91 1.05 -10.06
C VAL A 122 2.37 0.77 -8.63
N VAL A 123 3.68 0.79 -8.41
CA VAL A 123 4.30 0.41 -7.14
C VAL A 123 4.78 1.66 -6.42
N LEU A 124 4.16 1.97 -5.28
CA LEU A 124 4.58 3.02 -4.38
C LEU A 124 5.51 2.41 -3.35
N TRP A 125 6.79 2.72 -3.43
CA TRP A 125 7.79 2.20 -2.50
C TRP A 125 7.85 3.04 -1.24
N HIS A 126 7.82 2.37 -0.08
CA HIS A 126 7.91 2.98 1.26
C HIS A 126 9.30 2.84 1.89
N VAL A 127 10.26 2.39 1.10
CA VAL A 127 11.67 2.24 1.42
C VAL A 127 12.50 2.89 0.33
N ALA A 128 13.72 3.31 0.65
CA ALA A 128 14.69 3.70 -0.36
C ALA A 128 14.92 2.55 -1.35
N ALA A 129 15.30 2.85 -2.61
CA ALA A 129 15.52 1.84 -3.65
C ALA A 129 16.40 0.64 -3.23
N ALA A 130 17.47 0.88 -2.45
CA ALA A 130 18.31 -0.21 -1.92
C ALA A 130 17.55 -1.17 -0.97
N GLY A 131 16.47 -0.68 -0.34
CA GLY A 131 15.60 -1.42 0.56
C GLY A 131 14.61 -2.34 -0.16
N GLU A 132 14.36 -2.19 -1.47
CA GLU A 132 13.53 -3.11 -2.25
C GLU A 132 14.04 -4.56 -2.16
N ALA A 133 15.34 -4.73 -1.96
CA ALA A 133 15.96 -6.04 -1.77
C ALA A 133 15.39 -6.83 -0.58
N SER A 134 14.70 -6.18 0.37
CA SER A 134 14.05 -6.88 1.50
C SER A 134 12.90 -7.78 1.07
N VAL A 135 12.34 -7.57 -0.12
CA VAL A 135 11.30 -8.44 -0.69
C VAL A 135 11.81 -9.39 -1.79
N ALA A 136 13.10 -9.33 -2.15
CA ALA A 136 13.63 -10.04 -3.32
C ALA A 136 13.69 -11.57 -3.20
N LYS A 137 13.62 -12.14 -1.99
CA LYS A 137 13.77 -13.58 -1.72
C LYS A 137 12.85 -14.03 -0.63
#